data_AF-A0A1T5DZ40-F1
#
_entry.id   AF-A0A1T5DZ40-F1
#
_cell.length_a   1.000
_cell.length_b   1.000
_cell.length_c   1.000
_cell.angle_alpha   90.00
_cell.angle_beta   90.00
_cell.angle_gamma   90.00
#
_symmetry.space_group_name_H-M   'P 1'
#
loop_
_entity.id
_entity.type
_entity.pdbx_description
1 polymer ?
#
loop_
_entity_poly.entity_id
_entity_poly.type
_entity_poly.pdbx_seq_one_letter_code
_entity_poly.pdbx_strand_id
1 'polypeptide(L)'
;MKYEIDFFKGLSKIESLEKLLEISFIKGALVKAVLKNDEVAWFKVENQEGHCLTLASDKYLIFLLVEVNEFIINEIKEALPQIDNYIPVVVKLEIEDRIYGFTREVELSVDEICETAKNDGVMHKNLFLVFLRILFDHKPY
;
A
#
# COMPACT_ATOMS: atom_id res chain seq x y z
N MET A 1 -0.75 -24.17 -0.59
CA MET A 1 -1.53 -24.10 -1.84
C MET A 1 -1.64 -22.63 -2.18
N LYS A 2 -0.71 -22.10 -2.99
CA LYS A 2 -0.74 -20.71 -3.43
C LYS A 2 -1.89 -20.63 -4.42
N TYR A 3 -2.96 -19.90 -4.11
CA TYR A 3 -4.07 -19.74 -5.03
C TYR A 3 -3.51 -19.01 -6.26
N GLU A 4 -3.29 -19.74 -7.36
CA GLU A 4 -2.93 -19.13 -8.63
C GLU A 4 -4.21 -18.47 -9.16
N ILE A 5 -4.32 -17.16 -8.97
CA ILE A 5 -5.44 -16.37 -9.44
C ILE A 5 -5.02 -15.76 -10.77
N ASP A 6 -5.79 -16.00 -11.84
CA ASP A 6 -5.52 -15.44 -13.17
C ASP A 6 -5.37 -13.91 -13.15
N PHE A 7 -6.03 -13.25 -12.19
CA PHE A 7 -5.91 -11.82 -11.92
C PHE A 7 -4.45 -11.35 -11.69
N PHE A 8 -3.60 -12.17 -11.05
CA PHE A 8 -2.19 -11.88 -10.75
C PHE A 8 -1.21 -12.52 -11.73
N LYS A 9 -1.70 -13.21 -12.76
CA LYS A 9 -0.85 -14.03 -13.62
C LYS A 9 0.16 -13.17 -14.38
N GLY A 10 1.43 -13.52 -14.23
CA GLY A 10 2.55 -12.84 -14.90
C GLY A 10 2.97 -11.52 -14.25
N LEU A 11 2.47 -11.20 -13.06
CA LEU A 11 2.78 -9.97 -12.33
C LEU A 11 3.64 -10.24 -11.10
N SER A 12 4.51 -9.30 -10.77
CA SER A 12 5.15 -9.20 -9.46
C SER A 12 4.13 -8.87 -8.37
N LYS A 13 4.57 -8.96 -7.10
CA LYS A 13 3.73 -8.58 -5.95
C LYS A 13 3.33 -7.11 -6.01
N ILE A 14 4.24 -6.22 -6.43
CA ILE A 14 3.98 -4.79 -6.52
C ILE A 14 2.98 -4.47 -7.65
N GLU A 15 3.15 -5.07 -8.83
CA GLU A 15 2.24 -4.84 -9.96
C GLU A 15 0.85 -5.42 -9.67
N SER A 16 0.80 -6.54 -8.95
CA SER A 16 -0.45 -7.12 -8.45
C SER A 16 -1.15 -6.19 -7.46
N LEU A 17 -0.40 -5.54 -6.57
CA LEU A 17 -0.94 -4.57 -5.63
C LEU A 17 -1.39 -3.29 -6.32
N GLU A 18 -0.63 -2.78 -7.29
CA GLU A 18 -0.99 -1.63 -8.12
C GLU A 18 -2.38 -1.83 -8.74
N LYS A 19 -2.59 -2.99 -9.39
CA LYS A 19 -3.88 -3.38 -9.95
C LYS A 19 -5.01 -3.44 -8.91
N LEU A 20 -4.74 -3.88 -7.69
CA LEU A 20 -5.74 -3.85 -6.62
C LEU A 20 -6.05 -2.41 -6.18
N LEU A 21 -5.07 -1.49 -6.21
CA LEU A 21 -5.27 -0.08 -5.87
C LEU A 21 -5.97 0.74 -6.95
N GLU A 22 -6.14 0.20 -8.16
CA GLU A 22 -7.09 0.74 -9.14
C GLU A 22 -8.54 0.60 -8.66
N ILE A 23 -8.82 -0.37 -7.78
CA ILE A 23 -10.12 -0.56 -7.16
C ILE A 23 -10.32 0.49 -6.06
N SER A 24 -11.24 1.42 -6.30
CA SER A 24 -11.43 2.63 -5.49
C SER A 24 -11.59 2.38 -3.99
N PHE A 25 -12.34 1.35 -3.59
CA PHE A 25 -12.54 1.04 -2.16
C PHE A 25 -11.30 0.41 -1.50
N ILE A 26 -10.45 -0.31 -2.26
CA ILE A 26 -9.19 -0.86 -1.70
C ILE A 26 -8.22 0.27 -1.46
N LYS A 27 -8.01 1.13 -2.47
CA LYS A 27 -7.21 2.35 -2.31
C LYS A 27 -7.77 3.24 -1.20
N GLY A 28 -9.10 3.36 -1.16
CA GLY A 28 -9.87 4.02 -0.11
C GLY A 28 -9.46 3.56 1.28
N ALA A 29 -9.56 2.26 1.50
CA ALA A 29 -9.25 1.62 2.77
C ALA A 29 -7.77 1.71 3.13
N LEU A 30 -6.86 1.55 2.17
CA LEU A 30 -5.41 1.70 2.40
C LEU A 30 -5.08 3.12 2.89
N VAL A 31 -5.52 4.15 2.17
CA VAL A 31 -5.24 5.54 2.54
C VAL A 31 -5.85 5.89 3.90
N LYS A 32 -7.08 5.45 4.18
CA LYS A 32 -7.71 5.64 5.49
C LYS A 32 -6.98 4.92 6.62
N ALA A 33 -6.47 3.72 6.38
CA ALA A 33 -5.70 2.99 7.37
C ALA A 33 -4.38 3.72 7.71
N VAL A 34 -3.77 4.37 6.71
CA VAL A 34 -2.52 5.14 6.87
C VAL A 34 -2.74 6.51 7.52
N LEU A 35 -3.68 7.31 7.00
CA LEU A 35 -3.86 8.72 7.39
C LEU A 35 -4.96 8.95 8.44
N LYS A 36 -5.70 7.90 8.80
CA LYS A 36 -6.69 7.84 9.89
C LYS A 36 -7.82 8.87 9.91
N ASN A 37 -7.94 9.84 8.98
CA ASN A 37 -9.11 10.75 8.83
C ASN A 37 -9.08 11.75 7.63
N ASP A 38 -8.20 11.60 6.63
CA ASP A 38 -8.13 12.55 5.48
C ASP A 38 -9.04 12.15 4.30
N GLU A 39 -9.50 13.15 3.52
CA GLU A 39 -10.32 12.95 2.31
C GLU A 39 -9.53 12.21 1.21
N VAL A 40 -9.99 11.00 0.89
CA VAL A 40 -9.25 9.98 0.12
C VAL A 40 -9.29 10.18 -1.40
N ALA A 41 -10.12 11.12 -1.87
CA ALA A 41 -10.64 11.09 -3.23
C ALA A 41 -9.59 11.29 -4.33
N TRP A 42 -8.40 11.85 -4.03
CA TRP A 42 -7.44 12.28 -5.05
C TRP A 42 -6.05 11.68 -4.95
N PHE A 43 -5.89 10.50 -4.33
CA PHE A 43 -4.60 9.80 -4.39
C PHE A 43 -4.39 9.16 -5.77
N LYS A 44 -3.36 9.64 -6.48
CA LYS A 44 -2.83 9.02 -7.70
C LYS A 44 -1.80 7.95 -7.32
N VAL A 45 -1.93 6.76 -7.90
CA VAL A 45 -0.95 5.68 -7.73
C VAL A 45 0.08 5.80 -8.85
N GLU A 46 1.36 5.78 -8.50
CA GLU A 46 2.49 5.76 -9.41
C GLU A 46 3.42 4.61 -9.02
N ASN A 47 3.77 3.77 -9.99
CA ASN A 47 4.73 2.69 -9.81
C ASN A 47 6.08 3.11 -10.39
N GLN A 48 7.05 3.34 -9.51
CA GLN A 48 8.42 3.67 -9.91
C GLN A 48 9.18 2.35 -10.11
N GLU A 49 9.28 1.93 -11.37
CA GLU A 49 10.10 0.80 -11.83
C GLU A 49 9.84 -0.55 -11.15
N GLY A 50 8.64 -0.78 -10.59
CA GLY A 50 8.28 -2.08 -10.02
C GLY A 50 8.85 -2.34 -8.61
N HIS A 51 9.41 -1.32 -7.96
CA HIS A 51 10.09 -1.49 -6.66
C HIS A 51 9.44 -0.72 -5.51
N CYS A 52 8.69 0.35 -5.79
CA CYS A 52 7.92 1.10 -4.80
C CYS A 52 6.63 1.65 -5.42
N LEU A 53 5.51 1.51 -4.71
CA LEU A 53 4.28 2.20 -5.08
C LEU A 53 4.20 3.53 -4.33
N THR A 54 4.02 4.61 -5.07
CA THR A 54 3.86 5.94 -4.52
C THR A 54 2.41 6.37 -4.67
N LEU A 55 1.76 6.80 -3.59
CA LEU A 55 0.45 7.42 -3.63
C LEU A 55 0.60 8.90 -3.32
N ALA A 56 0.28 9.76 -4.29
CA ALA A 56 0.41 11.21 -4.16
C ALA A 56 -0.97 11.89 -4.09
N SER A 57 -1.12 12.82 -3.16
CA SER A 57 -2.18 13.84 -3.15
C SER A 57 -1.56 15.24 -3.19
N ASP A 58 -2.39 16.28 -3.09
CA ASP A 58 -1.96 17.67 -2.95
C ASP A 58 -1.13 17.95 -1.68
N LYS A 59 -1.29 17.11 -0.66
CA LYS A 59 -0.66 17.29 0.67
C LYS A 59 0.30 16.17 1.04
N TYR A 60 0.06 14.94 0.59
CA TYR A 60 0.80 13.76 1.05
C TYR A 60 1.52 13.06 -0.09
N LEU A 61 2.68 12.49 0.23
CA LEU A 61 3.40 11.56 -0.63
C LEU A 61 3.65 10.28 0.16
N ILE A 62 2.89 9.23 -0.16
CA ILE A 62 2.94 7.95 0.55
C ILE A 62 3.81 6.99 -0.24
N PHE A 63 4.93 6.54 0.33
CA PHE A 63 5.77 5.50 -0.22
C PHE A 63 5.37 4.16 0.39
N LEU A 64 4.90 3.22 -0.42
CA LEU A 64 4.44 1.91 0.01
C LEU A 64 5.49 0.85 -0.30
N LEU A 65 6.10 0.34 0.78
CA LEU A 65 7.07 -0.74 0.75
C LEU A 65 6.36 -2.07 1.03
N VAL A 66 6.54 -3.06 0.16
CA VAL A 66 5.99 -4.42 0.31
C VAL A 66 7.07 -5.47 0.58
N GLU A 67 8.33 -5.06 0.53
CA GLU A 67 9.51 -5.83 0.87
C GLU A 67 10.64 -4.89 1.33
N VAL A 68 11.62 -5.42 2.05
CA VAL A 68 12.81 -4.64 2.44
C VAL A 68 13.79 -4.63 1.28
N ASN A 69 13.96 -3.45 0.68
CA ASN A 69 14.93 -3.22 -0.37
C ASN A 69 15.78 -1.99 -0.01
N GLU A 70 17.04 -2.23 0.37
CA GLU A 70 17.97 -1.17 0.82
C GLU A 70 18.20 -0.10 -0.25
N PHE A 71 18.21 -0.49 -1.53
CA PHE A 71 18.37 0.45 -2.64
C PHE A 71 17.22 1.48 -2.63
N ILE A 72 15.98 1.00 -2.58
CA ILE A 72 14.77 1.85 -2.55
C ILE A 72 14.70 2.69 -1.28
N ILE A 73 15.04 2.10 -0.14
CA ILE A 73 15.06 2.82 1.14
C ILE A 73 16.05 3.99 1.07
N ASN A 74 17.22 3.79 0.47
CA ASN A 74 18.23 4.82 0.30
C ASN A 74 17.78 5.90 -0.70
N GLU A 75 17.18 5.52 -1.83
CA GLU A 75 16.63 6.49 -2.79
C GLU A 75 15.55 7.37 -2.15
N ILE A 76 14.62 6.78 -1.38
CA ILE A 76 13.62 7.56 -0.65
C ILE A 76 14.32 8.52 0.31
N LYS A 77 15.30 8.07 1.09
CA LYS A 77 16.05 8.93 2.03
C LYS A 77 16.75 10.10 1.35
N GLU A 78 17.30 9.90 0.16
CA GLU A 78 17.96 10.96 -0.62
C GLU A 78 16.95 11.94 -1.22
N ALA A 79 15.75 11.49 -1.57
CA ALA A 79 14.68 12.31 -2.10
C ALA A 79 13.97 13.14 -1.02
N LEU A 80 13.81 12.62 0.20
CA LEU A 80 13.05 13.27 1.29
C LEU A 80 13.43 14.73 1.56
N PRO A 81 14.73 15.11 1.66
CA PRO A 81 15.12 16.50 1.88
C PRO A 81 14.77 17.45 0.73
N GLN A 82 14.43 16.93 -0.46
CA GLN A 82 14.08 17.71 -1.64
C GLN A 82 12.56 17.89 -1.79
N ILE A 83 11.77 17.25 -0.93
CA ILE A 83 10.31 17.28 -0.95
C ILE A 83 9.81 18.40 -0.03
N ASP A 84 9.67 19.60 -0.58
CA ASP A 84 9.27 20.79 0.22
C ASP A 84 7.75 20.96 0.36
N ASN A 85 6.96 20.43 -0.60
CA ASN A 85 5.53 20.72 -0.69
C ASN A 85 4.61 19.59 -0.21
N TYR A 86 5.16 18.43 0.10
CA TYR A 86 4.40 17.26 0.52
C TYR A 86 4.81 16.82 1.91
N ILE A 87 3.88 16.17 2.61
CA ILE A 87 4.16 15.43 3.83
C ILE A 87 4.49 13.99 3.42
N PRO A 88 5.76 13.58 3.44
CA PRO A 88 6.12 12.21 3.11
C PRO A 88 5.69 11.26 4.23
N VAL A 89 5.19 10.10 3.84
CA VAL A 89 4.82 9.00 4.73
C VAL A 89 5.37 7.71 4.15
N VAL A 90 6.17 6.98 4.92
CA VAL A 90 6.65 5.65 4.51
C VAL A 90 5.76 4.61 5.17
N VAL A 91 5.15 3.76 4.34
CA VAL A 91 4.26 2.68 4.77
C VAL A 91 4.97 1.36 4.53
N LYS A 92 5.09 0.57 5.60
CA LYS A 92 5.59 -0.79 5.60
C LYS A 92 4.41 -1.75 5.60
N LEU A 93 4.09 -2.31 4.44
CA LEU A 93 2.97 -3.24 4.28
C LEU A 93 3.46 -4.68 4.45
N GLU A 94 3.02 -5.34 5.53
CA GLU A 94 3.44 -6.71 5.89
C GLU A 94 4.97 -6.86 6.04
N ILE A 95 5.64 -5.82 6.53
CA ILE A 95 7.08 -5.83 6.82
C ILE A 95 7.26 -5.66 8.33
N GLU A 96 7.83 -6.68 8.97
CA GLU A 96 8.14 -6.68 10.42
C GLU A 96 9.50 -6.02 10.74
N ASP A 97 10.33 -5.80 9.72
CA ASP A 97 11.67 -5.23 9.90
C ASP A 97 11.63 -3.74 10.29
N ARG A 98 12.59 -3.35 11.13
CA ARG A 98 12.76 -1.96 11.54
C ARG A 98 13.57 -1.20 10.49
N ILE A 99 12.93 -0.24 9.85
CA ILE A 99 13.60 0.67 8.90
C ILE A 99 13.78 2.00 9.60
N TYR A 100 15.02 2.38 9.90
CA TYR A 100 15.30 3.65 10.57
C TYR A 100 15.50 4.79 9.57
N GLY A 101 15.18 6.02 9.98
CA GLY A 101 15.52 7.24 9.27
C GLY A 101 14.36 7.97 8.59
N PHE A 102 13.12 7.57 8.84
CA PHE A 102 11.94 8.25 8.34
C PHE A 102 11.20 8.99 9.46
N THR A 103 10.82 10.25 9.22
CA THR A 103 10.09 11.07 10.21
C THR A 103 8.67 10.57 10.44
N ARG A 104 8.04 10.00 9.40
CA ARG A 104 6.71 9.38 9.47
C ARG A 104 6.76 8.00 8.84
N GLU A 105 6.64 7.02 9.69
CA GLU A 105 6.61 5.60 9.33
C GLU A 105 5.32 4.99 9.87
N VAL A 106 4.65 4.19 9.03
CA VAL A 106 3.42 3.49 9.39
C VAL A 106 3.63 2.01 9.07
N GLU A 107 3.53 1.18 10.09
CA GLU A 107 3.35 -0.26 9.92
C GLU A 107 1.88 -0.51 9.59
N LEU A 108 1.64 -1.26 8.52
CA LEU A 108 0.30 -1.56 8.05
C LEU A 108 0.20 -3.05 7.70
N SER A 109 -0.84 -3.69 8.18
CA SER A 109 -1.22 -5.03 7.77
C SER A 109 -2.36 -5.01 6.75
N VAL A 110 -2.44 -6.06 5.93
CA VAL A 110 -3.58 -6.32 5.04
C VAL A 110 -4.85 -6.52 5.84
N ASP A 111 -4.76 -7.06 7.05
CA ASP A 111 -5.90 -7.20 7.96
C ASP A 111 -6.48 -5.82 8.32
N GLU A 112 -5.64 -4.82 8.63
CA GLU A 112 -6.10 -3.45 8.88
C GLU A 112 -6.75 -2.79 7.66
N ILE A 113 -6.22 -3.03 6.45
CA ILE A 113 -6.85 -2.55 5.21
C ILE A 113 -8.24 -3.20 5.04
N CYS A 114 -8.32 -4.52 5.26
CA CYS A 114 -9.58 -5.25 5.16
C CYS A 114 -10.61 -4.80 6.19
N GLU A 115 -10.21 -4.58 7.44
CA GLU A 115 -11.10 -4.07 8.50
C GLU A 115 -11.56 -2.65 8.18
N THR A 116 -10.67 -1.79 7.68
CA THR A 116 -11.04 -0.43 7.25
C THR A 116 -12.09 -0.47 6.13
N ALA A 117 -11.91 -1.33 5.13
CA ALA A 117 -12.88 -1.51 4.05
C ALA A 117 -14.25 -2.02 4.57
N LYS A 118 -14.24 -2.96 5.52
CA LYS A 118 -15.48 -3.50 6.13
C LYS A 118 -16.23 -2.43 6.92
N ASN A 119 -15.50 -1.60 7.68
CA ASN A 119 -16.07 -0.49 8.43
C ASN A 119 -16.72 0.57 7.50
N ASP A 120 -16.21 0.69 6.27
CA ASP A 120 -16.79 1.50 5.20
C ASP A 120 -17.94 0.80 4.44
N GLY A 121 -18.38 -0.39 4.88
CA GLY A 121 -19.54 -1.11 4.33
C GLY A 121 -19.21 -2.10 3.21
N VAL A 122 -17.94 -2.38 2.93
CA VAL A 122 -17.57 -3.43 1.98
C VAL A 122 -17.88 -4.80 2.58
N MET A 123 -18.59 -5.66 1.82
CA MET A 123 -18.95 -7.00 2.29
C MET A 123 -17.70 -7.82 2.66
N HIS A 124 -17.75 -8.53 3.78
CA HIS A 124 -16.65 -9.34 4.29
C HIS A 124 -16.05 -10.30 3.25
N LYS A 125 -16.89 -10.95 2.43
CA LYS A 125 -16.47 -11.88 1.37
C LYS A 125 -16.29 -11.22 0.00
N ASN A 126 -16.01 -9.93 -0.05
CA ASN A 126 -15.72 -9.24 -1.31
C ASN A 126 -14.49 -9.87 -1.97
N LEU A 127 -14.62 -10.16 -3.27
CA LEU A 127 -13.59 -10.86 -4.06
C LEU A 127 -12.23 -10.15 -4.02
N PHE A 128 -12.20 -8.83 -4.11
CA PHE A 128 -10.93 -8.10 -4.16
C PHE A 128 -10.26 -7.98 -2.78
N LEU A 129 -11.03 -8.02 -1.68
CA LEU A 129 -10.45 -8.19 -0.35
C LEU A 129 -9.83 -9.58 -0.19
N VAL A 130 -10.47 -10.62 -0.76
CA VAL A 130 -9.90 -11.97 -0.79
C VAL A 130 -8.60 -11.99 -1.61
N PHE A 131 -8.57 -11.31 -2.76
CA PHE A 131 -7.37 -11.20 -3.58
C PHE A 131 -6.24 -10.49 -2.86
N LEU A 132 -6.53 -9.38 -2.15
CA LEU A 132 -5.54 -8.67 -1.33
C LEU A 132 -4.94 -9.58 -0.25
N ARG A 133 -5.78 -10.36 0.46
CA ARG A 133 -5.31 -11.35 1.45
C ARG A 133 -4.39 -12.39 0.80
N ILE A 134 -4.80 -12.95 -0.33
CA ILE A 134 -4.02 -13.99 -1.02
C ILE A 134 -2.68 -13.44 -1.52
N LEU A 135 -2.63 -12.20 -2.00
CA LEU A 135 -1.41 -11.56 -2.48
C LEU A 135 -0.30 -11.51 -1.41
N PHE A 136 -0.70 -11.41 -0.15
CA PHE A 136 0.19 -11.39 1.01
C PHE A 136 0.21 -12.71 1.79
N ASP A 137 -0.22 -13.82 1.16
CA ASP A 137 -0.21 -15.17 1.73
C ASP A 137 -1.12 -15.37 2.97
N HIS A 138 -2.11 -14.49 3.17
CA HIS A 138 -3.17 -14.67 4.17
C HIS A 138 -4.22 -15.67 3.67
N LYS A 139 -4.89 -16.37 4.60
CA LYS A 139 -6.01 -17.25 4.25
C LYS A 139 -7.16 -16.43 3.64
N PRO A 140 -7.80 -16.90 2.56
CA PRO A 140 -9.14 -16.42 2.21
C PRO A 140 -10.08 -16.74 3.38
N TYR A 141 -11.04 -15.85 3.66
CA TYR A 141 -11.97 -15.97 4.80
C TYR A 141 -12.60 -17.35 4.96
#